data_AF-A0A1T4YUU1-F1
#
_entry.id   AF-A0A1T4YUU1-F1
#
_cell.length_a   1.000
_cell.length_b   1.000
_cell.length_c   1.000
_cell.angle_alpha   90.00
_cell.angle_beta   90.00
_cell.angle_gamma   90.00
#
_symmetry.space_group_name_H-M   'P 1'
#
loop_
_entity.id
_entity.type
_entity.pdbx_description
1 polymer ?
#
loop_
_entity_poly.entity_id
_entity_poly.type
_entity_poly.pdbx_seq_one_letter_code
_entity_poly.pdbx_strand_id
1 'polypeptide(L)'
;MKKSLLLSFLLTLSACSFTFAGESGLTVTYQPLDGLASGTIHIAQVTCHDWYRLGGGATQIPLISAPNVPPTNNPKEATQDLNLASLSGLKFRTSDLGGSSITAHSVTLDATHFKVPPNAGHPREDLVRASLECLRLCLPEKLQQTPLTLECREADQPWLSQIVADFNSKDRAKVFFTPAE
;
A
#
# COMPACT_ATOMS: atom_id res chain seq x y z
N MET A 1 -49.24 -15.00 -24.42
CA MET A 1 -48.52 -15.36 -23.17
C MET A 1 -46.99 -15.12 -23.22
N LYS A 2 -46.46 -14.14 -23.98
CA LYS A 2 -45.00 -13.89 -24.08
C LYS A 2 -44.53 -12.56 -23.47
N LYS A 3 -45.44 -11.66 -23.08
CA LYS A 3 -45.09 -10.32 -22.56
C LYS A 3 -44.88 -10.27 -21.03
N SER A 4 -45.34 -11.28 -20.30
CA SER A 4 -45.28 -11.31 -18.82
C SER A 4 -43.89 -11.72 -18.28
N LEU A 5 -43.14 -12.55 -19.02
CA LEU A 5 -41.81 -13.02 -18.61
C LEU A 5 -40.71 -11.97 -18.79
N LEU A 6 -40.87 -11.05 -19.76
CA LEU A 6 -39.86 -10.03 -20.04
C LEU A 6 -39.81 -8.96 -18.93
N LEU A 7 -40.95 -8.64 -18.32
CA LEU A 7 -41.06 -7.62 -17.28
C LEU A 7 -40.46 -8.10 -15.95
N SER A 8 -40.65 -9.39 -15.61
CA SER A 8 -40.05 -10.00 -14.42
C SER A 8 -38.52 -10.09 -14.53
N PHE A 9 -37.98 -10.31 -15.74
CA PHE A 9 -36.53 -10.39 -15.96
C PHE A 9 -35.84 -9.02 -15.84
N LEU A 10 -36.51 -7.95 -16.29
CA LEU A 10 -36.02 -6.57 -16.16
C LEU A 10 -36.04 -6.07 -14.70
N LEU A 11 -37.04 -6.47 -13.90
CA LEU A 11 -37.12 -6.13 -12.48
C LEU A 11 -36.07 -6.86 -11.62
N THR A 12 -35.66 -8.07 -11.99
CA THR A 12 -34.55 -8.77 -11.32
C THR A 12 -33.18 -8.22 -11.67
N LEU A 13 -32.99 -7.64 -12.87
CA LEU A 13 -31.71 -7.03 -13.25
C LEU A 13 -31.44 -5.70 -12.52
N SER A 14 -32.48 -4.92 -12.20
CA SER A 14 -32.33 -3.65 -11.46
C SER A 14 -32.03 -3.80 -9.96
N ALA A 15 -32.14 -5.00 -9.40
CA ALA A 15 -31.89 -5.24 -7.97
C ALA A 15 -30.42 -5.51 -7.61
N CYS A 16 -29.53 -5.68 -8.60
CA CYS A 16 -28.13 -6.08 -8.38
C CYS A 16 -27.09 -4.97 -8.58
N SER A 17 -27.51 -3.70 -8.68
CA SER A 17 -26.57 -2.58 -8.90
C SER A 17 -26.49 -1.62 -7.72
N PHE A 18 -26.31 -2.14 -6.50
CA PHE A 18 -25.72 -1.35 -5.43
C PHE A 18 -24.19 -1.40 -5.59
N THR A 19 -23.68 -0.74 -6.62
CA THR A 19 -22.29 -0.28 -6.58
C THR A 19 -22.24 0.77 -5.48
N PHE A 20 -21.82 0.40 -4.28
CA PHE A 20 -21.40 1.36 -3.27
C PHE A 20 -20.21 2.11 -3.87
N ALA A 21 -20.49 3.23 -4.54
CA ALA A 21 -19.47 4.18 -4.93
C ALA A 21 -18.87 4.71 -3.63
N GLY A 22 -17.72 4.17 -3.23
CA GLY A 22 -17.06 4.59 -2.01
C GLY A 22 -16.81 6.10 -2.05
N GLU A 23 -17.17 6.79 -0.97
CA GLU A 23 -16.93 8.21 -0.85
C GLU A 23 -15.42 8.50 -0.81
N SER A 24 -15.02 9.68 -1.29
CA SER A 24 -13.68 10.20 -1.06
C SER A 24 -13.53 10.60 0.40
N GLY A 25 -12.39 10.28 1.02
CA GLY A 25 -12.08 10.71 2.38
C GLY A 25 -10.61 10.98 2.61
N LEU A 26 -10.28 11.34 3.84
CA LEU A 26 -8.89 11.39 4.30
C LEU A 26 -8.58 10.11 5.07
N THR A 27 -7.48 9.47 4.69
CA THR A 27 -6.96 8.27 5.36
C THR A 27 -5.52 8.52 5.77
N VAL A 28 -5.20 8.11 6.99
CA VAL A 28 -3.85 8.22 7.53
C VAL A 28 -3.08 6.94 7.24
N THR A 29 -1.84 7.07 6.79
CA THR A 29 -0.91 5.97 6.54
C THR A 29 0.49 6.34 6.97
N TYR A 30 1.45 5.43 6.83
CA TYR A 30 2.88 5.69 7.00
C TYR A 30 3.60 5.55 5.67
N GLN A 31 4.55 6.44 5.42
CA GLN A 31 5.35 6.43 4.20
C GLN A 31 6.85 6.60 4.53
N PRO A 32 7.74 5.93 3.77
CA PRO A 32 9.17 6.19 3.83
C PRO A 32 9.49 7.42 2.98
N LEU A 33 9.70 8.56 3.62
CA LEU A 33 9.98 9.83 2.95
C LEU A 33 11.48 10.07 2.84
N ASP A 34 11.88 10.64 1.71
CA ASP A 34 13.23 11.14 1.55
C ASP A 34 13.42 12.40 2.41
N GLY A 35 14.44 12.39 3.26
CA GLY A 35 14.71 13.46 4.22
C GLY A 35 15.22 14.77 3.62
N LEU A 36 15.31 14.87 2.27
CA LEU A 36 15.70 15.98 1.38
C LEU A 36 17.04 16.69 1.67
N ALA A 37 17.46 16.79 2.93
CA ALA A 37 18.69 17.41 3.39
C ALA A 37 19.43 16.56 4.46
N SER A 38 18.74 15.65 5.13
CA SER A 38 19.35 14.80 6.16
C SER A 38 20.10 13.60 5.60
N GLY A 39 19.82 13.18 4.35
CA GLY A 39 20.35 11.94 3.80
C GLY A 39 19.80 10.69 4.50
N THR A 40 18.76 10.83 5.32
CA THR A 40 18.14 9.74 6.06
C THR A 40 16.71 9.50 5.56
N ILE A 41 16.26 8.25 5.66
CA ILE A 41 14.87 7.89 5.38
C ILE A 41 14.02 8.26 6.60
N HIS A 42 12.92 8.99 6.40
CA HIS A 42 11.98 9.34 7.46
C HIS A 42 10.72 8.50 7.34
N ILE A 43 10.44 7.65 8.32
CA ILE A 43 9.17 6.94 8.40
C ILE A 43 8.16 7.86 9.06
N ALA A 44 7.29 8.45 8.25
CA ALA A 44 6.38 9.50 8.69
C ALA A 44 4.91 9.10 8.52
N GLN A 45 4.09 9.49 9.48
CA GLN A 45 2.65 9.43 9.34
C GLN A 45 2.19 10.55 8.39
N VAL A 46 1.40 10.20 7.38
CA VAL A 46 0.89 11.15 6.38
C VAL A 46 -0.63 11.00 6.20
N THR A 47 -1.27 12.10 5.84
CA THR A 47 -2.69 12.12 5.48
C THR A 47 -2.83 12.10 3.96
N CYS A 48 -3.44 11.06 3.44
CA CYS A 48 -3.65 10.87 2.01
C CYS A 48 -5.13 11.06 1.64
N HIS A 49 -5.36 11.51 0.41
CA HIS A 49 -6.70 11.52 -0.16
C HIS A 49 -7.05 10.12 -0.67
N ASP A 50 -8.04 9.50 -0.05
CA ASP A 50 -8.47 8.13 -0.29
C ASP A 50 -9.75 8.14 -1.13
N TRP A 51 -9.55 7.92 -2.43
CA TRP A 51 -10.66 7.74 -3.36
C TRP A 51 -11.25 6.33 -3.14
N TYR A 52 -12.55 6.25 -2.86
CA TYR A 52 -13.26 5.00 -2.60
C TYR A 52 -12.96 4.34 -1.25
N ARG A 53 -12.89 5.13 -0.17
CA ARG A 53 -12.56 4.70 1.20
C ARG A 53 -13.36 3.49 1.73
N LEU A 54 -14.54 3.23 1.18
CA LEU A 54 -15.45 2.13 1.57
C LEU A 54 -15.27 0.84 0.75
N GLY A 55 -14.29 0.76 -0.17
CA GLY A 55 -14.07 -0.34 -1.12
C GLY A 55 -13.49 -1.64 -0.56
N GLY A 56 -13.77 -2.00 0.71
CA GLY A 56 -13.49 -3.33 1.27
C GLY A 56 -12.03 -3.63 1.68
N GLY A 57 -11.01 -2.98 1.12
CA GLY A 57 -9.60 -3.14 1.54
C GLY A 57 -9.21 -2.30 2.76
N ALA A 58 -8.10 -2.65 3.43
CA ALA A 58 -7.44 -1.73 4.38
C ALA A 58 -6.82 -0.58 3.58
N THR A 59 -7.59 0.48 3.34
CA THR A 59 -7.23 1.55 2.40
C THR A 59 -5.92 2.26 2.75
N GLN A 60 -5.50 2.23 4.01
CA GLN A 60 -4.19 2.74 4.45
C GLN A 60 -2.98 2.00 3.85
N ILE A 61 -3.08 0.69 3.54
CA ILE A 61 -1.93 -0.10 3.08
C ILE A 61 -1.53 0.25 1.64
N PRO A 62 -2.43 0.29 0.65
CA PRO A 62 -2.08 0.75 -0.70
C PRO A 62 -1.52 2.17 -0.73
N LEU A 63 -1.91 3.02 0.22
CA LEU A 63 -1.46 4.41 0.33
C LEU A 63 0.01 4.55 0.82
N ILE A 64 0.62 3.49 1.35
CA ILE A 64 2.07 3.46 1.66
C ILE A 64 2.90 3.79 0.41
N SER A 65 2.41 3.42 -0.77
CA SER A 65 3.09 3.61 -2.06
C SER A 65 2.51 4.76 -2.89
N ALA A 66 1.55 5.53 -2.35
CA ALA A 66 0.98 6.67 -3.04
C ALA A 66 2.02 7.81 -3.14
N PRO A 67 2.12 8.51 -4.29
CA PRO A 67 2.99 9.67 -4.40
C PRO A 67 2.71 10.69 -3.30
N ASN A 68 3.76 11.23 -2.68
CA ASN A 68 3.65 12.24 -1.64
C ASN A 68 4.30 13.53 -2.08
N VAL A 69 3.45 14.49 -2.39
CA VAL A 69 3.85 15.87 -2.68
C VAL A 69 3.34 16.72 -1.53
N PRO A 70 4.22 17.15 -0.60
CA PRO A 70 3.79 17.90 0.57
C PRO A 70 3.10 19.22 0.18
N PRO A 71 2.12 19.69 0.98
CA PRO A 71 1.57 21.01 0.79
C PRO A 71 2.66 22.06 1.01
N THR A 72 2.66 23.07 0.15
CA THR A 72 3.65 24.16 0.17
C THR A 72 2.95 25.51 -0.03
N ASN A 73 3.60 26.58 0.40
CA ASN A 73 3.19 27.94 0.06
C ASN A 73 3.54 28.33 -1.39
N ASN A 74 4.26 27.49 -2.13
CA ASN A 74 4.54 27.67 -3.56
C ASN A 74 4.12 26.45 -4.41
N PRO A 75 2.82 26.27 -4.71
CA PRO A 75 2.30 25.07 -5.38
C PRO A 75 2.88 24.80 -6.77
N LYS A 76 3.49 25.80 -7.41
CA LYS A 76 4.15 25.64 -8.71
C LYS A 76 5.45 24.82 -8.61
N GLU A 77 6.04 24.75 -7.42
CA GLU A 77 7.32 24.08 -7.17
C GLU A 77 7.16 22.75 -6.41
N ALA A 78 6.08 22.55 -5.66
CA ALA A 78 5.78 21.23 -5.07
C ALA A 78 5.21 20.29 -6.12
N THR A 79 6.12 19.71 -6.89
CA THR A 79 5.81 18.66 -7.87
C THR A 79 6.61 17.38 -7.58
N GLN A 80 7.54 17.44 -6.64
CA GLN A 80 8.42 16.32 -6.32
C GLN A 80 7.73 15.37 -5.36
N ASP A 81 7.62 14.11 -5.79
CA ASP A 81 7.26 13.00 -4.93
C ASP A 81 8.43 12.71 -3.97
N LEU A 82 8.15 12.74 -2.67
CA LEU A 82 9.10 12.42 -1.61
C LEU A 82 8.97 10.99 -1.11
N ASN A 83 7.93 10.27 -1.51
CA ASN A 83 7.71 8.91 -1.05
C ASN A 83 8.64 7.94 -1.79
N LEU A 84 9.63 7.43 -1.05
CA LEU A 84 10.61 6.49 -1.57
C LEU A 84 9.99 5.17 -2.01
N ALA A 85 8.90 4.70 -1.40
CA ALA A 85 8.21 3.51 -1.86
C ALA A 85 7.61 3.72 -3.26
N SER A 86 7.00 4.88 -3.48
CA SER A 86 6.42 5.26 -4.77
C SER A 86 7.50 5.44 -5.85
N LEU A 87 8.53 6.22 -5.55
CA LEU A 87 9.67 6.46 -6.44
C LEU A 87 10.40 5.16 -6.81
N SER A 88 10.49 4.22 -5.87
CA SER A 88 11.16 2.93 -6.07
C SER A 88 10.28 1.89 -6.76
N GLY A 89 9.00 2.18 -7.03
CA GLY A 89 8.08 1.25 -7.67
C GLY A 89 7.62 0.09 -6.78
N LEU A 90 7.70 0.24 -5.46
CA LEU A 90 7.18 -0.72 -4.49
C LEU A 90 5.68 -0.49 -4.29
N LYS A 91 4.88 -1.56 -4.30
CA LYS A 91 3.43 -1.50 -4.06
C LYS A 91 2.99 -2.52 -3.03
N PHE A 92 2.04 -2.14 -2.19
CA PHE A 92 1.41 -3.06 -1.25
C PHE A 92 -0.04 -3.32 -1.63
N ARG A 93 -0.43 -4.60 -1.62
CA ARG A 93 -1.80 -5.05 -1.90
C ARG A 93 -2.31 -5.91 -0.76
N THR A 94 -3.61 -5.84 -0.51
CA THR A 94 -4.31 -6.74 0.41
C THR A 94 -5.54 -7.33 -0.27
N SER A 95 -5.93 -8.54 0.15
CA SER A 95 -7.26 -9.06 -0.15
C SER A 95 -8.35 -8.15 0.44
N ASP A 96 -9.55 -8.19 -0.13
CA ASP A 96 -10.74 -7.55 0.45
C ASP A 96 -10.97 -8.06 1.89
N LEU A 97 -11.15 -7.13 2.83
CA LEU A 97 -11.40 -7.37 4.26
C LEU A 97 -12.88 -7.28 4.62
N GLY A 98 -13.74 -6.87 3.67
CA GLY A 98 -15.17 -6.61 3.85
C GLY A 98 -16.09 -7.79 3.53
N GLY A 99 -15.58 -8.87 2.93
CA GLY A 99 -16.37 -10.05 2.56
C GLY A 99 -16.38 -11.13 3.65
N SER A 100 -17.55 -11.53 4.13
CA SER A 100 -17.76 -12.59 5.13
C SER A 100 -17.34 -14.01 4.66
N SER A 101 -16.83 -14.17 3.43
CA SER A 101 -16.50 -15.47 2.84
C SER A 101 -15.06 -15.62 2.30
N ILE A 102 -14.15 -14.65 2.49
CA ILE A 102 -12.77 -14.81 2.04
C ILE A 102 -11.95 -15.47 3.15
N THR A 103 -11.81 -16.79 3.07
CA THR A 103 -11.07 -17.63 4.02
C THR A 103 -9.54 -17.47 3.97
N ALA A 104 -9.00 -16.60 3.12
CA ALA A 104 -7.56 -16.32 3.08
C ALA A 104 -7.31 -14.82 2.92
N HIS A 105 -6.97 -14.17 4.03
CA HIS A 105 -6.42 -12.82 3.98
C HIS A 105 -5.03 -12.87 3.33
N SER A 106 -4.74 -11.95 2.41
CA SER A 106 -3.42 -11.83 1.80
C SER A 106 -2.84 -10.44 1.98
N VAL A 107 -1.51 -10.39 2.10
CA VAL A 107 -0.70 -9.17 2.01
C VAL A 107 0.43 -9.46 1.02
N THR A 108 0.60 -8.59 0.03
CA THR A 108 1.58 -8.76 -1.03
C THR A 108 2.44 -7.51 -1.18
N LEU A 109 3.75 -7.71 -1.20
CA LEU A 109 4.72 -6.73 -1.70
C LEU A 109 4.95 -7.00 -3.19
N ASP A 110 4.49 -6.08 -4.03
CA ASP A 110 4.79 -6.05 -5.45
C ASP A 110 6.00 -5.13 -5.69
N ALA A 111 7.11 -5.76 -6.05
CA ALA A 111 8.40 -5.17 -6.38
C ALA A 111 8.80 -5.47 -7.83
N THR A 112 7.83 -5.79 -8.70
CA THR A 112 8.09 -6.11 -10.12
C THR A 112 8.71 -4.94 -10.89
N HIS A 113 8.44 -3.72 -10.47
CA HIS A 113 8.99 -2.49 -11.02
C HIS A 113 10.06 -1.85 -10.13
N PHE A 114 10.66 -2.62 -9.23
CA PHE A 114 11.61 -2.09 -8.27
C PHE A 114 12.81 -1.43 -8.96
N LYS A 115 13.15 -0.23 -8.49
CA LYS A 115 14.35 0.52 -8.89
C LYS A 115 14.84 1.36 -7.72
N VAL A 116 16.14 1.62 -7.69
CA VAL A 116 16.72 2.63 -6.79
C VAL A 116 16.57 4.00 -7.47
N PRO A 117 15.92 4.98 -6.84
CA PRO A 117 15.84 6.32 -7.42
C PRO A 117 17.25 6.94 -7.52
N PRO A 118 17.62 7.52 -8.68
CA PRO A 118 19.01 7.93 -8.96
C PRO A 118 19.57 9.00 -8.00
N ASN A 119 18.69 9.74 -7.31
CA ASN A 119 19.07 10.83 -6.39
C ASN A 119 18.73 10.55 -4.92
N ALA A 120 18.22 9.35 -4.60
CA ALA A 120 17.82 9.02 -3.23
C ALA A 120 19.03 8.83 -2.31
N GLY A 121 20.17 8.38 -2.82
CA GLY A 121 21.37 8.10 -2.00
C GLY A 121 21.23 6.94 -1.01
N HIS A 122 20.05 6.33 -0.92
CA HIS A 122 19.74 5.25 0.03
C HIS A 122 20.09 3.86 -0.54
N PRO A 123 20.65 2.95 0.27
CA PRO A 123 20.81 1.55 -0.10
C PRO A 123 19.46 0.92 -0.47
N ARG A 124 19.46 0.05 -1.49
CA ARG A 124 18.22 -0.59 -1.97
C ARG A 124 17.52 -1.40 -0.89
N GLU A 125 18.27 -2.02 0.01
CA GLU A 125 17.77 -2.82 1.11
C GLU A 125 17.02 -1.93 2.12
N ASP A 126 17.53 -0.72 2.39
CA ASP A 126 16.93 0.22 3.33
C ASP A 126 15.61 0.79 2.80
N LEU A 127 15.51 1.04 1.49
CA LEU A 127 14.26 1.43 0.83
C LEU A 127 13.15 0.41 1.08
N VAL A 128 13.47 -0.87 0.90
CA VAL A 128 12.51 -1.96 1.11
C VAL A 128 12.20 -2.13 2.58
N ARG A 129 13.21 -2.11 3.47
CA ARG A 129 13.02 -2.30 4.92
C ARG A 129 12.22 -1.15 5.54
N ALA A 130 12.46 0.08 5.15
CA ALA A 130 11.67 1.24 5.59
C ALA A 130 10.21 1.14 5.11
N SER A 131 9.99 0.70 3.86
CA SER A 131 8.64 0.45 3.33
C SER A 131 7.90 -0.65 4.10
N LEU A 132 8.62 -1.71 4.52
CA LEU A 132 8.06 -2.78 5.34
C LEU A 132 7.76 -2.36 6.78
N GLU A 133 8.54 -1.46 7.35
CA GLU A 133 8.21 -0.85 8.64
C GLU A 133 6.95 0.01 8.54
N CYS A 134 6.76 0.75 7.44
CA CYS A 134 5.50 1.44 7.17
C CYS A 134 4.32 0.47 7.08
N LEU A 135 4.49 -0.67 6.39
CA LEU A 135 3.48 -1.73 6.35
C LEU A 135 3.14 -2.21 7.76
N ARG A 136 4.15 -2.53 8.59
CA ARG A 136 3.95 -2.99 9.96
C ARG A 136 3.10 -2.01 10.78
N LEU A 137 3.38 -0.71 10.68
CA LEU A 137 2.64 0.35 11.36
C LEU A 137 1.20 0.51 10.84
N CYS A 138 0.92 0.04 9.63
CA CYS A 138 -0.37 0.10 8.95
C CYS A 138 -1.14 -1.24 8.94
N LEU A 139 -0.65 -2.32 9.56
CA LEU A 139 -1.37 -3.59 9.52
C LEU A 139 -2.59 -3.56 10.46
N PRO A 140 -3.82 -3.77 9.96
CA PRO A 140 -4.96 -4.00 10.84
C PRO A 140 -4.78 -5.33 11.58
N GLU A 141 -5.43 -5.46 12.74
CA GLU A 141 -5.33 -6.65 13.61
C GLU A 141 -5.52 -7.98 12.84
N LYS A 142 -6.51 -8.03 11.94
CA LYS A 142 -6.81 -9.20 11.09
C LYS A 142 -5.66 -9.63 10.17
N LEU A 143 -4.72 -8.73 9.87
CA LEU A 143 -3.58 -8.98 8.98
C LEU A 143 -2.25 -9.10 9.71
N GLN A 144 -2.20 -8.91 11.04
CA GLN A 144 -0.94 -8.93 11.77
C GLN A 144 -0.20 -10.27 11.67
N GLN A 145 -0.94 -11.38 11.62
CA GLN A 145 -0.36 -12.72 11.51
C GLN A 145 -0.27 -13.22 10.05
N THR A 146 -0.74 -12.42 9.08
CA THR A 146 -0.72 -12.82 7.67
C THR A 146 0.71 -12.71 7.12
N PRO A 147 1.28 -13.79 6.58
CA PRO A 147 2.60 -13.72 5.95
C PRO A 147 2.57 -12.80 4.73
N LEU A 148 3.60 -11.97 4.61
CA LEU A 148 3.82 -11.17 3.42
C LEU A 148 4.28 -12.07 2.27
N THR A 149 3.58 -11.98 1.15
CA THR A 149 3.97 -12.60 -0.12
C THR A 149 4.76 -11.61 -0.98
N LEU A 150 5.62 -12.12 -1.86
CA LEU A 150 6.51 -11.31 -2.71
C LEU A 150 6.25 -11.60 -4.18
N GLU A 151 6.05 -10.53 -4.95
CA GLU A 151 6.13 -10.55 -6.41
C GLU A 151 7.29 -9.66 -6.85
N CYS A 152 8.26 -10.21 -7.58
CA CYS A 152 9.41 -9.44 -8.05
C CYS A 152 10.00 -10.05 -9.33
N ARG A 153 11.00 -9.35 -9.90
CA ARG A 153 11.77 -9.88 -11.03
C ARG A 153 12.70 -10.99 -10.54
N GLU A 154 13.00 -11.95 -11.41
CA GLU A 154 13.90 -13.06 -11.11
C GLU A 154 15.27 -12.59 -10.59
N ALA A 155 15.82 -11.52 -11.18
CA ALA A 155 17.09 -10.92 -10.74
C ALA A 155 17.05 -10.35 -9.31
N ASP A 156 15.88 -9.93 -8.83
CA ASP A 156 15.71 -9.35 -7.50
C ASP A 156 15.30 -10.38 -6.44
N GLN A 157 14.81 -11.54 -6.88
CA GLN A 157 14.30 -12.61 -6.01
C GLN A 157 15.29 -13.05 -4.91
N PRO A 158 16.60 -13.29 -5.18
CA PRO A 158 17.49 -13.85 -4.17
C PRO A 158 17.67 -12.96 -2.94
N TRP A 159 17.66 -11.63 -3.12
CA TRP A 159 17.88 -10.69 -2.03
C TRP A 159 16.56 -10.20 -1.42
N LEU A 160 15.52 -9.94 -2.22
CA LEU A 160 14.21 -9.53 -1.70
C LEU A 160 13.56 -10.62 -0.86
N SER A 161 13.68 -11.89 -1.27
CA SER A 161 13.11 -13.01 -0.51
C SER A 161 13.71 -13.12 0.88
N GLN A 162 14.99 -12.76 1.06
CA GLN A 162 15.63 -12.75 2.38
C GLN A 162 15.05 -11.68 3.28
N ILE A 163 14.82 -10.47 2.75
CA ILE A 163 14.20 -9.37 3.52
C ILE A 163 12.75 -9.72 3.88
N VAL A 164 11.99 -10.31 2.96
CA VAL A 164 10.60 -10.72 3.21
C VAL A 164 10.54 -11.88 4.21
N ALA A 165 11.47 -12.84 4.14
CA ALA A 165 11.56 -13.92 5.12
C ALA A 165 11.92 -13.39 6.52
N ASP A 166 12.91 -12.49 6.61
CA ASP A 166 13.27 -11.79 7.85
C ASP A 166 12.05 -11.06 8.42
N PHE A 167 11.36 -10.27 7.59
CA PHE A 167 10.10 -9.62 7.97
C PHE A 167 9.12 -10.65 8.52
N ASN A 168 8.75 -11.69 7.78
CA ASN A 168 7.79 -12.71 8.22
C ASN A 168 8.17 -13.47 9.49
N SER A 169 9.45 -13.56 9.82
CA SER A 169 9.91 -14.22 11.05
C SER A 169 9.82 -13.35 12.31
N LYS A 170 9.76 -12.01 12.15
CA LYS A 170 9.76 -11.09 13.29
C LYS A 170 8.36 -10.82 13.85
N ASP A 171 8.31 -10.59 15.15
CA ASP A 171 7.14 -10.09 15.87
C ASP A 171 6.74 -8.69 15.36
N ARG A 172 5.51 -8.58 14.82
CA ARG A 172 4.95 -7.33 14.27
C ARG A 172 4.71 -6.25 15.32
N ALA A 173 4.69 -6.59 16.61
CA ALA A 173 4.59 -5.61 17.68
C ALA A 173 5.91 -4.84 17.89
N LYS A 174 7.03 -5.34 17.37
CA LYS A 174 8.37 -4.74 17.52
C LYS A 174 8.79 -4.02 16.24
N VAL A 175 9.63 -3.00 16.41
CA VAL A 175 10.23 -2.27 15.30
C VAL A 175 11.00 -3.25 14.40
N PHE A 176 10.69 -3.24 13.10
CA PHE A 176 11.36 -4.09 12.12
C PHE A 176 12.65 -3.43 11.61
N PHE A 177 12.61 -2.12 11.39
CA PHE A 177 13.69 -1.33 10.82
C PHE A 177 13.73 0.09 11.41
N THR A 178 14.94 0.58 11.69
CA THR A 178 15.20 1.96 12.04
C THR A 178 16.21 2.49 11.02
N PRO A 179 15.86 3.55 10.25
CA PRO A 179 16.80 4.20 9.34
C PRO A 179 18.08 4.63 10.06
N ALA A 180 19.22 4.51 9.40
CA ALA A 180 20.48 5.04 9.92
C ALA A 180 20.41 6.58 9.99
N GLU A 181 21.01 7.15 11.04
CA GLU A 181 21.20 8.60 11.21
C GLU A 181 22.39 9.14 10.43
#